data_AF-A0A183U8M7-F1
#
_entry.id   AF-A0A183U8M7-F1
#
_cell.length_a   1.000
_cell.length_b   1.000
_cell.length_c   1.000
_cell.angle_alpha   90.00
_cell.angle_beta   90.00
_cell.angle_gamma   90.00
#
_symmetry.space_group_name_H-M   'P 1'
#
loop_
_entity.id
_entity.type
_entity.pdbx_description
1 polymer ?
#
loop_
_entity_poly.entity_id
_entity_poly.type
_entity_poly.pdbx_seq_one_letter_code
_entity_poly.pdbx_strand_id
1 'polypeptide(L)'
;MDNCCPNCAALHFPKEPFVCCSGGRVSVPSISQPQLFKDLFRCLHRHSVSFIKNIRNINSLFAMASLTASEEHLAGGMQVYKIAGEVYVNVSALYERSPIPAFDVDEANELRQRTAPGAQVHRDLLVDIDECLRGNNEYCKMYMRFHEVFQSAL
;
A
#
# COMPACT_ATOMS: atom_id res chain seq x y z
N MET A 1 13.02 3.52 24.01
CA MET A 1 11.79 4.32 24.22
C MET A 1 11.13 3.69 25.41
N ASP A 2 11.29 4.29 26.58
CA ASP A 2 11.13 3.56 27.85
C ASP A 2 10.01 4.17 28.71
N ASN A 3 9.54 5.37 28.33
CA ASN A 3 8.44 6.05 28.99
C ASN A 3 7.14 5.73 28.26
N CYS A 4 6.19 5.13 28.98
CA CYS A 4 4.88 4.79 28.45
C CYS A 4 3.87 5.88 28.81
N CYS A 5 3.09 6.36 27.84
CA CYS A 5 2.00 7.30 28.11
C CYS A 5 0.89 6.60 28.93
N PRO A 6 0.42 7.19 30.05
CA PRO A 6 -0.58 6.55 30.92
C PRO A 6 -1.96 6.38 30.27
N ASN A 7 -2.27 7.18 29.23
CA ASN A 7 -3.59 7.17 28.58
C ASN A 7 -3.63 6.32 27.31
N CYS A 8 -2.59 6.39 26.48
CA CYS A 8 -2.55 5.79 25.14
C CYS A 8 -1.57 4.62 25.02
N ALA A 9 -0.76 4.36 26.06
CA ALA A 9 0.33 3.40 26.08
C ALA A 9 1.42 3.57 25.00
N ALA A 10 1.46 4.72 24.30
CA ALA A 10 2.54 5.01 23.36
C ALA A 10 3.88 5.11 24.08
N LEU A 11 4.93 4.63 23.42
CA LEU A 11 6.31 4.68 23.90
C LEU A 11 6.96 5.99 23.46
N HIS A 12 7.64 6.64 24.40
CA HIS A 12 8.32 7.91 24.20
C HIS A 12 9.80 7.82 24.56
N PHE A 13 10.59 8.73 23.99
CA PHE A 13 11.98 8.89 24.39
C PHE A 13 12.09 9.55 25.77
N PRO A 14 13.20 9.33 26.51
CA PRO A 14 13.46 10.07 27.74
C PRO A 14 13.43 11.59 27.48
N LYS A 15 12.71 12.34 28.33
CA LYS A 15 12.48 13.80 28.25
C LYS A 15 11.53 14.29 27.15
N GLU A 16 10.93 13.40 26.38
CA GLU A 16 9.92 13.78 25.39
C GLU A 16 8.55 14.02 26.07
N PRO A 17 7.84 15.12 25.78
CA PRO A 17 6.51 15.36 26.31
C PRO A 17 5.48 14.41 25.69
N PHE A 18 4.47 14.01 26.48
CA PHE A 18 3.38 13.13 26.02
C PHE A 18 2.38 13.87 25.12
N VAL A 19 2.67 13.91 23.81
CA VAL A 19 1.78 14.51 22.80
C VAL A 19 0.90 13.49 22.05
N CYS A 20 0.99 12.18 22.34
CA CYS A 20 0.32 11.12 21.56
C CYS A 20 -1.21 11.21 21.47
N CYS A 21 -1.87 11.65 22.54
CA CYS A 21 -3.32 11.51 22.69
C CYS A 21 -4.02 12.75 23.22
N SER A 22 -3.31 13.89 23.27
CA SER A 22 -3.83 15.14 23.84
C SER A 22 -4.43 14.96 25.25
N GLY A 23 -3.73 14.19 26.10
CA GLY A 23 -4.18 13.88 27.47
C GLY A 23 -5.34 12.88 27.54
N GLY A 24 -5.48 11.98 26.56
CA GLY A 24 -6.53 10.96 26.50
C GLY A 24 -7.78 11.38 25.71
N ARG A 25 -7.80 12.61 25.17
CA ARG A 25 -8.90 13.10 24.33
C ARG A 25 -8.95 12.46 22.95
N VAL A 26 -7.83 11.92 22.48
CA VAL A 26 -7.75 11.20 21.21
C VAL A 26 -7.53 9.73 21.51
N SER A 27 -8.49 8.91 21.06
CA SER A 27 -8.36 7.46 21.05
C SER A 27 -8.10 7.01 19.62
N VAL A 28 -6.95 6.36 19.40
CA VAL A 28 -6.60 5.76 18.11
C VAL A 28 -6.85 4.26 18.24
N PRO A 29 -7.68 3.65 17.38
CA PRO A 29 -7.88 2.21 17.40
C PRO A 29 -6.57 1.49 17.11
N SER A 30 -6.36 0.35 17.77
CA SER A 30 -5.18 -0.48 17.51
C SER A 30 -5.22 -0.98 16.06
N ILE A 31 -4.17 -0.69 15.31
CA ILE A 31 -4.03 -1.18 13.94
C ILE A 31 -3.48 -2.60 14.00
N SER A 32 -4.33 -3.59 13.72
CA SER A 32 -3.88 -4.97 13.57
C SER A 32 -3.20 -5.17 12.22
N GLN A 33 -1.93 -5.55 12.23
CA GLN A 33 -1.24 -5.98 11.02
C GLN A 33 -1.47 -7.48 10.75
N PRO A 34 -1.71 -7.88 9.48
CA PRO A 34 -1.77 -9.28 9.09
C PRO A 34 -0.49 -10.04 9.46
N GLN A 35 -0.62 -11.33 9.79
CA GLN A 35 0.49 -12.16 10.25
C GLN A 35 1.62 -12.27 9.23
N LEU A 36 1.29 -12.39 7.94
CA LEU A 36 2.27 -12.42 6.85
C LEU A 36 3.26 -11.26 6.93
N PHE A 37 2.76 -10.02 7.06
CA PHE A 37 3.63 -8.84 7.12
C PHE A 37 4.45 -8.82 8.40
N LYS A 38 3.89 -9.24 9.54
CA LYS A 38 4.66 -9.37 10.79
C LYS A 38 5.84 -10.32 10.61
N ASP A 39 5.64 -11.45 9.96
CA ASP A 39 6.70 -12.43 9.74
C ASP A 39 7.75 -11.95 8.72
N LEU A 40 7.32 -11.27 7.66
CA LEU A 40 8.21 -10.64 6.68
C LEU A 40 9.10 -9.55 7.30
N PHE A 41 8.55 -8.68 8.15
CA PHE A 41 9.33 -7.63 8.82
C PHE A 41 10.23 -8.15 9.93
N ARG A 42 9.86 -9.27 10.58
CA ARG A 42 10.63 -9.88 11.68
C ARG A 42 11.65 -10.93 11.21
N CYS A 43 11.85 -11.07 9.90
CA CYS A 43 12.73 -12.09 9.32
C CYS A 43 12.35 -13.54 9.67
N LEU A 44 11.05 -13.81 9.84
CA LEU A 44 10.52 -15.15 10.16
C LEU A 44 9.98 -15.88 8.92
N HIS A 45 9.85 -15.18 7.80
CA HIS A 45 9.39 -15.76 6.53
C HIS A 45 10.57 -16.06 5.58
N ARG A 46 10.45 -17.10 4.75
CA ARG A 46 11.49 -17.51 3.77
C ARG A 46 11.90 -16.37 2.82
N HIS A 47 10.96 -15.48 2.49
CA HIS A 47 11.18 -14.36 1.58
C HIS A 47 11.48 -13.03 2.26
N SER A 48 11.68 -13.00 3.58
CA SER A 48 11.85 -11.75 4.33
C SER A 48 12.98 -10.87 3.78
N VAL A 49 14.12 -11.47 3.43
CA VAL A 49 15.27 -10.74 2.87
C VAL A 49 14.93 -10.11 1.52
N SER A 50 14.28 -10.88 0.64
CA SER A 50 13.86 -10.39 -0.68
C SER A 50 12.77 -9.32 -0.57
N PHE A 51 11.83 -9.51 0.36
CA PHE A 51 10.77 -8.54 0.67
C PHE A 51 11.35 -7.20 1.12
N ILE A 52 12.24 -7.19 2.12
CA ILE A 52 12.84 -5.96 2.63
C ILE A 52 13.66 -5.27 1.53
N LYS A 53 14.43 -6.04 0.75
CA LYS A 53 15.23 -5.51 -0.37
C LYS A 53 14.36 -4.85 -1.45
N ASN A 54 13.20 -5.42 -1.74
CA ASN A 54 12.32 -5.00 -2.83
C ASN A 54 11.06 -4.25 -2.37
N ILE A 55 10.97 -3.83 -1.10
CA ILE A 55 9.72 -3.34 -0.50
C ILE A 55 9.11 -2.15 -1.25
N ARG A 56 9.94 -1.28 -1.83
CA ARG A 56 9.46 -0.15 -2.65
C ARG A 56 8.82 -0.59 -3.96
N ASN A 57 9.42 -1.59 -4.62
CA ASN A 57 8.86 -2.18 -5.83
C ASN A 57 7.54 -2.87 -5.51
N ILE A 58 7.50 -3.66 -4.43
CA ILE A 58 6.28 -4.32 -3.94
C ILE A 58 5.18 -3.29 -3.68
N ASN A 59 5.44 -2.24 -2.91
CA ASN A 59 4.44 -1.19 -2.64
C ASN A 59 3.93 -0.53 -3.93
N SER A 60 4.80 -0.37 -4.93
CA SER A 60 4.41 0.21 -6.22
C SER A 60 3.55 -0.76 -7.05
N LEU A 61 3.84 -2.07 -7.02
CA LEU A 61 3.09 -3.11 -7.73
C LEU A 61 1.68 -3.34 -7.16
N PHE A 62 1.49 -3.06 -5.88
CA PHE A 62 0.20 -3.16 -5.19
C PHE A 62 -0.47 -1.79 -4.96
N ALA A 63 0.00 -0.74 -5.63
CA ALA A 63 -0.64 0.58 -5.56
C ALA A 63 -2.03 0.53 -6.20
N MET A 64 -3.07 0.84 -5.43
CA MET A 64 -4.47 0.84 -5.91
C MET A 64 -4.85 2.12 -6.65
N ALA A 65 -4.10 3.20 -6.45
CA ALA A 65 -4.32 4.48 -7.11
C ALA A 65 -3.01 4.98 -7.72
N SER A 66 -3.11 5.54 -8.92
CA SER A 66 -2.02 6.30 -9.55
C SER A 66 -2.51 7.71 -9.83
N LEU A 67 -1.63 8.68 -9.64
CA LEU A 67 -1.84 10.06 -10.03
C LEU A 67 -0.97 10.32 -11.26
N THR A 68 -1.56 10.95 -12.27
CA THR A 68 -0.83 11.47 -13.42
C THR A 68 -0.95 12.98 -13.41
N ALA A 69 0.16 13.66 -13.67
CA ALA A 69 0.22 15.11 -13.72
C ALA A 69 1.10 15.54 -14.88
N SER A 70 0.86 16.74 -15.41
CA SER A 70 1.83 17.43 -16.26
C SER A 70 3.01 17.85 -15.39
N GLU A 71 4.12 17.15 -15.49
CA GLU A 71 5.32 17.43 -14.69
C GLU A 71 6.11 18.60 -15.27
N GLU A 72 6.39 19.60 -14.43
CA GLU A 72 7.37 20.65 -14.73
C GLU A 72 8.59 20.45 -13.82
N HIS A 73 9.77 20.24 -14.42
CA HIS A 73 11.02 20.17 -13.67
C HIS A 73 11.50 21.59 -13.32
N LEU A 74 11.13 22.06 -12.13
CA LEU A 74 11.43 23.43 -11.69
C LEU A 74 12.87 23.64 -11.19
N ALA A 75 13.55 22.58 -10.70
CA ALA A 75 14.94 22.67 -10.23
C ALA A 75 15.63 21.30 -10.17
N GLY A 76 16.97 21.28 -10.24
CA GLY A 76 17.80 20.06 -10.14
C GLY A 76 18.14 19.61 -8.72
N GLY A 77 17.40 20.09 -7.71
CA GLY A 77 17.60 19.76 -6.29
C GLY A 77 16.76 18.55 -5.83
N MET A 78 16.53 18.44 -4.51
CA MET A 78 15.64 17.43 -3.95
C MET A 78 14.27 17.49 -4.63
N GLN A 79 13.83 16.37 -5.21
CA GLN A 79 12.55 16.28 -5.91
C GLN A 79 11.40 16.44 -4.92
N VAL A 80 10.77 17.62 -4.93
CA VAL A 80 9.51 17.88 -4.23
C VAL A 80 8.43 18.02 -5.30
N TYR A 81 7.51 17.06 -5.36
CA TYR A 81 6.34 17.17 -6.22
C TYR A 81 5.34 18.13 -5.57
N LYS A 82 5.16 19.30 -6.17
CA LYS A 82 4.10 20.23 -5.77
C LYS A 82 2.91 20.01 -6.70
N ILE A 83 1.86 19.37 -6.18
CA ILE A 83 0.60 19.22 -6.89
C ILE A 83 -0.15 20.54 -6.77
N ALA A 84 -0.42 21.20 -7.89
CA ALA A 84 -1.20 22.43 -7.96
C ALA A 84 -2.36 22.23 -8.95
N GLY A 85 -3.58 22.59 -8.54
CA GLY A 85 -4.79 22.44 -9.35
C GLY A 85 -5.78 21.43 -8.77
N GLU A 86 -6.87 21.21 -9.51
CA GLU A 86 -7.91 20.24 -9.14
C GLU A 86 -7.47 18.82 -9.49
N VAL A 87 -7.75 17.87 -8.58
CA VAL A 87 -7.50 16.44 -8.83
C VAL A 87 -8.76 15.86 -9.45
N TYR A 88 -8.69 15.49 -10.73
CA TYR A 88 -9.77 14.79 -11.42
C TYR A 88 -9.56 13.28 -11.31
N VAL A 89 -10.63 12.54 -11.04
CA VAL A 89 -10.61 11.07 -11.07
C VAL A 89 -10.74 10.62 -12.52
N ASN A 90 -9.64 10.13 -13.10
CA ASN A 90 -9.67 9.48 -14.40
C ASN A 90 -10.15 8.03 -14.24
N VAL A 91 -11.47 7.82 -14.36
CA VAL A 91 -12.08 6.48 -14.31
C VAL A 91 -11.70 5.66 -15.55
N SER A 92 -11.47 6.31 -16.69
CA SER A 92 -11.06 5.67 -17.95
C SER A 92 -9.69 4.98 -17.84
N ALA A 93 -8.80 5.46 -16.98
CA ALA A 93 -7.49 4.83 -16.74
C ALA A 93 -7.61 3.39 -16.20
N LEU A 94 -8.75 3.02 -15.58
CA LEU A 94 -9.04 1.64 -15.18
C LEU A 94 -9.30 0.72 -16.38
N TYR A 95 -9.69 1.26 -17.53
CA TYR A 95 -10.22 0.48 -18.66
C TYR A 95 -9.45 0.69 -19.98
N GLU A 96 -8.80 1.83 -20.19
CA GLU A 96 -8.12 2.20 -21.45
C GLU A 96 -6.69 1.66 -21.58
N ARG A 97 -6.04 1.23 -20.48
CA ARG A 97 -4.64 0.75 -20.48
C ARG A 97 -4.45 -0.78 -20.62
N SER A 98 -5.48 -1.50 -21.12
CA SER A 98 -5.53 -2.96 -21.36
C SER A 98 -5.71 -3.87 -20.13
N PRO A 99 -6.14 -5.12 -20.37
CA PRO A 99 -7.54 -5.52 -20.42
C PRO A 99 -8.08 -5.72 -19.01
N ILE A 100 -8.96 -4.83 -18.53
CA ILE A 100 -9.63 -4.96 -17.22
C ILE A 100 -8.58 -4.89 -16.07
N PRO A 101 -8.84 -4.21 -14.93
CA PRO A 101 -8.02 -4.45 -13.75
C PRO A 101 -8.06 -5.96 -13.50
N ALA A 102 -6.93 -6.68 -13.52
CA ALA A 102 -6.99 -8.12 -13.30
C ALA A 102 -7.57 -8.39 -11.89
N PHE A 103 -8.84 -8.78 -11.86
CA PHE A 103 -9.57 -9.02 -10.63
C PHE A 103 -9.26 -10.41 -10.09
N ASP A 104 -8.80 -11.30 -10.96
CA ASP A 104 -8.20 -12.59 -10.64
C ASP A 104 -6.78 -12.42 -10.08
N VAL A 105 -6.48 -13.20 -9.04
CA VAL A 105 -5.19 -13.16 -8.32
C VAL A 105 -4.05 -13.61 -9.23
N ASP A 106 -4.25 -14.67 -10.01
CA ASP A 106 -3.20 -15.23 -10.87
C ASP A 106 -2.93 -14.30 -12.05
N GLU A 107 -3.98 -13.81 -12.73
CA GLU A 107 -3.85 -12.86 -13.83
C GLU A 107 -3.15 -11.56 -13.37
N ALA A 108 -3.53 -11.02 -12.21
CA ALA A 108 -2.92 -9.81 -11.67
C ALA A 108 -1.44 -10.01 -11.35
N ASN A 109 -1.10 -11.14 -10.75
CA ASN A 109 0.28 -11.45 -10.42
C ASN A 109 1.13 -11.76 -11.66
N GLU A 110 0.56 -12.36 -12.71
CA GLU A 110 1.24 -12.51 -13.99
C GLU A 110 1.55 -11.16 -14.64
N LEU A 111 0.58 -10.24 -14.66
CA LEU A 111 0.80 -8.89 -15.19
C LEU A 111 1.88 -8.15 -14.40
N ARG A 112 1.84 -8.23 -13.06
CA ARG A 112 2.89 -7.66 -12.20
C ARG A 112 4.26 -8.26 -12.53
N GLN A 113 4.36 -9.57 -12.68
CA GLN A 113 5.63 -10.27 -12.97
C GLN A 113 6.24 -9.87 -14.33
N ARG A 114 5.42 -9.47 -15.31
CA ARG A 114 5.89 -8.98 -16.62
C ARG A 114 6.53 -7.60 -16.56
N THR A 115 6.36 -6.85 -15.46
CA THR A 115 7.00 -5.54 -15.28
C THR A 115 8.45 -5.67 -14.80
N ALA A 116 9.31 -4.69 -15.14
CA ALA A 116 10.70 -4.69 -14.69
C ALA A 116 10.86 -4.72 -13.15
N PRO A 117 10.03 -4.01 -12.35
CA PRO A 117 10.05 -4.15 -10.89
C PRO A 117 9.54 -5.51 -10.40
N GLY A 118 8.51 -6.06 -11.03
CA GLY A 118 7.93 -7.36 -10.64
C GLY A 118 8.84 -8.55 -10.92
N ALA A 119 9.64 -8.49 -11.99
CA ALA A 119 10.64 -9.51 -12.30
C ALA A 119 11.70 -9.69 -11.19
N GLN A 120 11.87 -8.71 -10.29
CA GLN A 120 12.81 -8.76 -9.16
C GLN A 120 12.21 -9.37 -7.89
N VAL A 121 10.90 -9.65 -7.89
CA VAL A 121 10.15 -10.20 -6.76
C VAL A 121 9.76 -11.64 -7.09
N HIS A 122 9.85 -12.53 -6.10
CA HIS A 122 9.40 -13.91 -6.27
C HIS A 122 7.88 -13.96 -6.45
N ARG A 123 7.41 -14.72 -7.45
CA ARG A 123 5.98 -14.83 -7.76
C ARG A 123 5.15 -15.32 -6.57
N ASP A 124 5.65 -16.32 -5.84
CA ASP A 124 4.96 -16.86 -4.66
C ASP A 124 4.78 -15.80 -3.57
N LEU A 125 5.79 -14.94 -3.34
CA LEU A 125 5.64 -13.78 -2.46
C LEU A 125 4.58 -12.80 -2.97
N LEU A 126 4.48 -12.56 -4.29
CA LEU A 126 3.43 -11.69 -4.83
C LEU A 126 2.04 -12.28 -4.60
N VAL A 127 1.87 -13.59 -4.78
CA VAL A 127 0.61 -14.29 -4.49
C VAL A 127 0.25 -14.18 -3.01
N ASP A 128 1.18 -14.50 -2.10
CA ASP A 128 0.97 -14.42 -0.65
C ASP A 128 0.53 -12.99 -0.24
N ILE A 129 1.17 -11.96 -0.81
CA ILE A 129 0.83 -10.55 -0.53
C ILE A 129 -0.54 -10.19 -1.09
N ASP A 130 -0.88 -10.59 -2.31
CA ASP A 130 -2.16 -10.28 -2.95
C ASP A 130 -3.33 -10.89 -2.17
N GLU A 131 -3.23 -12.16 -1.81
CA GLU A 131 -4.24 -12.86 -0.98
C GLU A 131 -4.39 -12.18 0.38
N CYS A 132 -3.27 -11.86 1.03
CA CYS A 132 -3.26 -11.17 2.32
C CYS A 132 -3.94 -9.80 2.24
N LEU A 133 -3.65 -9.01 1.21
CA LEU A 133 -4.26 -7.69 1.02
C LEU A 133 -5.76 -7.82 0.74
N ARG A 134 -6.20 -8.71 -0.15
CA ARG A 134 -7.62 -8.92 -0.45
C ARG A 134 -8.42 -9.40 0.77
N GLY A 135 -7.82 -10.24 1.61
CA GLY A 135 -8.46 -10.71 2.85
C GLY A 135 -8.62 -9.63 3.93
N ASN A 136 -7.63 -8.75 4.06
CA ASN A 136 -7.52 -7.84 5.22
C ASN A 136 -7.80 -6.36 4.89
N ASN A 137 -7.67 -5.93 3.64
CA ASN A 137 -7.79 -4.52 3.25
C ASN A 137 -9.16 -4.25 2.61
N GLU A 138 -9.97 -3.42 3.28
CA GLU A 138 -11.31 -3.05 2.81
C GLU A 138 -11.29 -2.32 1.46
N TYR A 139 -10.24 -1.55 1.15
CA TYR A 139 -10.12 -0.89 -0.15
C TYR A 139 -9.94 -1.91 -1.27
N CYS A 140 -9.14 -2.97 -1.06
CA CYS A 140 -9.02 -4.05 -2.04
C CYS A 140 -10.39 -4.71 -2.31
N LYS A 141 -11.20 -4.90 -1.27
CA LYS A 141 -12.57 -5.42 -1.40
C LYS A 141 -13.50 -4.45 -2.13
N MET A 142 -13.38 -3.15 -1.88
CA MET A 142 -14.15 -2.13 -2.61
C MET A 142 -13.85 -2.14 -4.11
N TYR A 143 -12.57 -2.24 -4.50
CA TYR A 143 -12.18 -2.36 -5.92
C TYR A 143 -12.80 -3.59 -6.60
N MET A 144 -12.85 -4.73 -5.91
CA MET A 144 -13.53 -5.94 -6.42
C MET A 144 -15.04 -5.71 -6.62
N ARG A 145 -15.72 -5.08 -5.65
CA ARG A 145 -17.16 -4.80 -5.76
C ARG A 145 -17.47 -3.82 -6.89
N PHE A 146 -16.62 -2.81 -7.11
CA PHE A 146 -16.80 -1.89 -8.24
C PHE A 146 -16.80 -2.64 -9.59
N HIS A 147 -15.99 -3.69 -9.71
CA HIS A 147 -16.01 -4.54 -10.91
C HIS A 147 -17.31 -5.30 -11.08
N GLU A 148 -17.76 -5.99 -10.03
CA GLU A 148 -18.99 -6.79 -10.05
C GLU A 148 -20.19 -5.92 -10.42
N VAL A 149 -20.29 -4.72 -9.82
CA VAL A 149 -21.32 -3.74 -10.13
C VAL A 149 -21.24 -3.29 -11.59
N PHE A 150 -20.03 -3.00 -12.10
CA PHE A 150 -19.85 -2.60 -13.49
C PHE A 150 -20.21 -3.70 -14.48
N GLN A 151 -19.81 -4.96 -14.23
CA GLN A 151 -20.18 -6.10 -15.06
C GLN A 151 -21.68 -6.36 -15.06
N SER A 152 -22.37 -6.15 -13.93
CA SER A 152 -23.84 -6.32 -13.85
C SER A 152 -24.64 -5.21 -14.55
N ALA A 153 -24.00 -4.08 -14.86
CA ALA A 153 -24.62 -2.93 -15.52
C ALA A 153 -24.45 -2.93 -17.05
N LEU A 154 -23.67 -3.87 -17.59
CA LEU A 154 -23.50 -4.17 -19.02
C LEU A 154 -24.46 -5.27 -19.46
#